data_AF-A0A851RC50-F1
#
_entry.id   AF-A0A851RC50-F1
#
_cell.length_a   1.000
_cell.length_b   1.000
_cell.length_c   1.000
_cell.angle_alpha   90.00
_cell.angle_beta   90.00
_cell.angle_gamma   90.00
#
_symmetry.space_group_name_H-M   'P 1'
#
loop_
_entity.id
_entity.type
_entity.pdbx_description
1 polymer ?
#
loop_
_entity_poly.entity_id
_entity_poly.type
_entity_poly.pdbx_seq_one_letter_code
_entity_poly.pdbx_strand_id
1 'polypeptide(L)'
;METQLDPMKDDLPLMANTSYMLVKHYVLDLDVDFKSKVIEGSIVLFFETGSQYKKTCSAGKESCQSQFDEASKMRASEPCHIPMINVTTCSSKTDYNDFADSGTEEEATSYENSNHGNNEQASGISSSKDCCDIENHGNKDFLLVLDCCDLSVLKVEEVDVAAVSGIEKFTRSVKLTGVSKTLENLRNQIVQELVTLPADRWKEQLYYFTHCSQAPGCGELLFSTGTWSLEIRKSGIQTPADFPHAIRIWYKTKPEGRSVTWTTDQSGRPCVYTMGSPINNRALFPCQEPPIALSTWQASVRAAAGFVVLMSGENSAEPVQLREGILSWYYYVSMPMPASTFTIAVGCWQEVKQQSFKQTAAIETNIVCSLPSSQTDFRWHEGICGHVEYPCRFQNPAARLQAVIPHRVFAPWCLMESCEECLLQLIPQCLSAAYATLGTHPFSRLDVLIVPSNFSSLGMASPHIIFLSQSVLPGGSHLCGTRLCHEIAHAWFGLAIGARDWTEEWLSEGFATFLEDIFWARAQQQLSHDEIKGQQELKALLRWRRLRDEVQNSEEELQVLR
;
A
#
# COMPACT_ATOMS: atom_id res chain seq x y z
N MET A 1 -29.38 -17.05 5.34
CA MET A 1 -29.38 -17.47 3.93
C MET A 1 -28.36 -16.54 3.30
N GLU A 2 -27.11 -16.99 3.15
CA GLU A 2 -26.06 -16.14 2.55
C GLU A 2 -26.50 -15.85 1.11
N THR A 3 -26.65 -14.56 0.79
CA THR A 3 -26.89 -14.10 -0.57
C THR A 3 -25.72 -14.57 -1.41
N GLN A 4 -25.99 -15.41 -2.41
CA GLN A 4 -24.98 -15.91 -3.31
C GLN A 4 -24.54 -14.73 -4.19
N LEU A 5 -23.43 -14.09 -3.82
CA LEU A 5 -22.83 -13.00 -4.59
C LEU A 5 -22.45 -13.51 -5.98
N ASP A 6 -22.76 -12.74 -7.01
CA ASP A 6 -22.33 -12.99 -8.38
C ASP A 6 -20.93 -12.39 -8.55
N PRO A 7 -19.86 -13.19 -8.66
CA PRO A 7 -18.48 -12.67 -8.78
C PRO A 7 -18.24 -11.82 -10.03
N MET A 8 -19.17 -11.84 -11.00
CA MET A 8 -19.10 -11.05 -12.23
C MET A 8 -19.85 -9.72 -12.13
N LYS A 9 -20.61 -9.48 -11.06
CA LYS A 9 -21.45 -8.28 -10.87
C LYS A 9 -21.24 -7.58 -9.52
N ASP A 10 -20.87 -8.32 -8.49
CA ASP A 10 -20.75 -7.81 -7.12
C ASP A 10 -19.27 -7.66 -6.74
N ASP A 11 -18.88 -6.48 -6.24
CA ASP A 11 -17.55 -6.28 -5.64
C ASP A 11 -17.36 -7.18 -4.42
N LEU A 12 -16.14 -7.67 -4.21
CA LEU A 12 -15.82 -8.55 -3.07
C LEU A 12 -16.00 -7.77 -1.74
N PRO A 13 -16.75 -8.32 -0.76
CA PRO A 13 -17.12 -7.57 0.42
C PRO A 13 -15.93 -7.37 1.37
N LEU A 14 -15.75 -6.14 1.88
CA LEU A 14 -14.87 -5.84 3.01
C LEU A 14 -15.67 -6.00 4.30
N MET A 15 -15.24 -6.90 5.18
CA MET A 15 -15.98 -7.34 6.36
C MET A 15 -15.42 -6.77 7.67
N ALA A 16 -14.14 -6.35 7.67
CA ALA A 16 -13.48 -5.91 8.90
C ALA A 16 -14.14 -4.68 9.56
N ASN A 17 -14.43 -4.77 10.86
CA ASN A 17 -15.12 -3.73 11.61
C ASN A 17 -14.16 -2.66 12.19
N THR A 18 -13.41 -2.02 11.28
CA THR A 18 -12.33 -1.05 11.56
C THR A 18 -12.75 0.17 12.39
N SER A 19 -14.05 0.51 12.41
CA SER A 19 -14.61 1.62 13.20
C SER A 19 -14.62 1.36 14.73
N TYR A 20 -14.59 0.08 15.14
CA TYR A 20 -14.62 -0.34 16.54
C TYR A 20 -13.25 -0.76 17.07
N MET A 21 -12.49 -1.50 16.26
CA MET A 21 -11.13 -1.93 16.59
C MET A 21 -10.25 -1.82 15.35
N LEU A 22 -9.11 -1.14 15.50
CA LEU A 22 -8.14 -0.92 14.44
C LEU A 22 -6.83 -1.61 14.79
N VAL A 23 -6.32 -2.45 13.89
CA VAL A 23 -4.98 -3.03 14.05
C VAL A 23 -3.94 -1.92 13.86
N LYS A 24 -3.01 -1.81 14.80
CA LYS A 24 -1.89 -0.86 14.74
C LYS A 24 -0.57 -1.52 14.36
N HIS A 25 -0.42 -2.78 14.72
CA HIS A 25 0.78 -3.54 14.42
C HIS A 25 0.48 -5.02 14.18
N TYR A 26 1.10 -5.57 13.15
CA TYR A 26 1.10 -7.01 12.85
C TYR A 26 2.48 -7.61 13.15
N VAL A 27 2.52 -8.74 13.87
CA VAL A 27 3.74 -9.55 14.02
C VAL A 27 3.50 -10.91 13.40
N LEU A 28 4.14 -11.18 12.27
CA LEU A 28 4.00 -12.44 11.54
C LEU A 28 5.20 -13.35 11.80
N ASP A 29 4.91 -14.63 12.00
CA ASP A 29 5.91 -15.68 12.14
C ASP A 29 5.54 -16.84 11.23
N LEU A 30 6.22 -16.95 10.08
CA LEU A 30 5.78 -17.75 8.93
C LEU A 30 6.81 -18.82 8.52
N ASP A 31 6.31 -19.99 8.20
CA ASP A 31 7.02 -21.10 7.57
C ASP A 31 6.50 -21.29 6.14
N VAL A 32 7.42 -21.39 5.17
CA VAL A 32 7.08 -21.60 3.76
C VAL A 32 7.43 -23.03 3.35
N ASP A 33 6.41 -23.86 3.14
CA ASP A 33 6.58 -25.25 2.72
C ASP A 33 6.20 -25.45 1.24
N PHE A 34 7.22 -25.59 0.40
CA PHE A 34 7.07 -25.89 -1.02
C PHE A 34 6.51 -27.28 -1.33
N LYS A 35 6.62 -28.24 -0.39
CA LYS A 35 6.11 -29.60 -0.60
C LYS A 35 4.59 -29.64 -0.48
N SER A 36 4.05 -29.02 0.56
CA SER A 36 2.60 -28.91 0.76
C SER A 36 1.96 -27.72 0.04
N LYS A 37 2.77 -26.79 -0.48
CA LYS A 37 2.32 -25.51 -1.07
C LYS A 37 1.48 -24.70 -0.08
N VAL A 38 2.01 -24.58 1.13
CA VAL A 38 1.36 -23.86 2.24
C VAL A 38 2.35 -22.90 2.87
N ILE A 39 1.85 -21.71 3.22
CA ILE A 39 2.48 -20.81 4.18
C ILE A 39 1.69 -20.97 5.48
N GLU A 40 2.36 -21.38 6.55
CA GLU A 40 1.74 -21.57 7.86
C GLU A 40 2.50 -20.85 8.96
N GLY A 41 1.84 -20.64 10.09
CA GLY A 41 2.50 -20.04 11.23
C GLY A 41 1.53 -19.33 12.15
N SER A 42 1.98 -18.20 12.70
CA SER A 42 1.15 -17.38 13.58
C SER A 42 1.26 -15.90 13.25
N ILE A 43 0.18 -15.18 13.54
CA ILE A 43 0.14 -13.72 13.51
C ILE A 43 -0.33 -13.19 14.85
N VAL A 44 0.31 -12.15 15.34
CA VAL A 44 -0.13 -11.41 16.53
C VAL A 44 -0.57 -10.01 16.11
N LEU A 45 -1.81 -9.70 16.46
CA LEU A 45 -2.48 -8.44 16.15
C LEU A 45 -2.53 -7.57 17.40
N PHE A 46 -2.03 -6.34 17.31
CA PHE A 46 -2.11 -5.34 18.37
C PHE A 46 -3.12 -4.27 17.97
N PHE A 47 -4.15 -4.06 18.79
CA PHE A 47 -5.29 -3.22 18.47
C PHE A 47 -5.31 -1.91 19.25
N GLU A 48 -5.98 -0.92 18.67
CA GLU A 48 -6.49 0.28 19.33
C GLU A 48 -8.02 0.32 19.17
N THR A 49 -8.74 0.86 20.16
CA THR A 49 -10.17 1.18 20.01
C THR A 49 -10.40 2.25 18.93
N GLY A 50 -11.39 2.00 18.06
CA GLY A 50 -11.67 2.82 16.88
C GLY A 50 -12.36 4.16 17.18
N SER A 51 -12.45 5.00 16.15
CA SER A 51 -12.87 6.41 16.26
C SER A 51 -14.34 6.61 16.63
N GLN A 52 -15.24 5.71 16.18
CA GLN A 52 -16.65 5.76 16.58
C GLN A 52 -16.83 5.44 18.07
N TYR A 53 -16.10 4.45 18.60
CA TYR A 53 -16.12 4.15 20.03
C TYR A 53 -15.65 5.34 20.88
N LYS A 54 -14.58 6.03 20.45
CA LYS A 54 -14.09 7.24 21.14
C LYS A 54 -15.16 8.35 21.19
N LYS A 55 -15.96 8.54 20.12
CA LYS A 55 -17.07 9.52 20.09
C LYS A 55 -18.23 9.14 21.01
N THR A 56 -18.59 7.85 21.10
CA THR A 56 -19.69 7.39 21.97
C THR A 56 -19.29 7.45 23.45
N CYS A 57 -18.02 7.19 23.79
CA CYS A 57 -17.51 7.32 25.16
C CYS A 57 -17.39 8.78 25.62
N SER A 58 -16.99 9.71 24.74
CA SER A 58 -16.91 11.14 25.09
C SER A 58 -18.29 11.79 25.23
N ALA A 59 -19.32 11.30 24.54
CA ALA A 59 -20.70 11.76 24.73
C ALA A 59 -21.31 11.40 26.10
N GLY A 60 -20.73 10.43 26.83
CA GLY A 60 -21.18 10.01 28.17
C GLY A 60 -20.57 10.81 29.34
N LYS A 61 -19.61 11.70 29.07
CA LYS A 61 -19.00 12.60 30.06
C LYS A 61 -19.03 14.02 29.53
N GLU A 62 -19.95 14.78 30.10
CA GLU A 62 -20.11 16.24 30.03
C GLU A 62 -20.96 16.83 28.88
N SER A 63 -21.86 17.67 29.34
CA SER A 63 -22.70 18.62 28.63
C SER A 63 -21.90 19.56 27.73
N CYS A 64 -22.35 19.68 26.48
CA CYS A 64 -22.22 20.85 25.59
C CYS A 64 -21.07 21.82 25.87
N GLN A 65 -19.91 21.56 25.25
CA GLN A 65 -19.03 22.61 24.72
C GLN A 65 -18.33 22.06 23.47
N SER A 66 -18.92 22.38 22.32
CA SER A 66 -18.31 22.22 21.02
C SER A 66 -17.11 23.18 20.90
N GLN A 67 -15.90 22.65 21.00
CA GLN A 67 -14.70 23.25 20.42
C GLN A 67 -14.02 22.21 19.55
N PHE A 68 -14.44 22.17 18.29
CA PHE A 68 -13.54 21.81 17.22
C PHE A 68 -12.49 22.90 17.17
N ASP A 69 -11.23 22.55 17.41
CA ASP A 69 -10.10 23.42 17.13
C ASP A 69 -10.02 23.66 15.62
N GLU A 70 -10.55 24.80 15.25
CA GLU A 70 -10.40 25.51 13.99
C GLU A 70 -8.96 26.03 13.90
N ALA A 71 -8.02 25.18 13.47
CA ALA A 71 -6.63 25.56 13.22
C ALA A 71 -6.18 25.21 11.80
N SER A 72 -6.85 25.81 10.82
CA SER A 72 -6.23 26.20 9.54
C SER A 72 -7.15 27.14 8.76
N LYS A 73 -7.35 28.36 9.29
CA LYS A 73 -7.69 29.49 8.42
C LYS A 73 -6.44 29.79 7.58
N MET A 74 -6.40 29.20 6.39
CA MET A 74 -5.54 29.72 5.33
C MET A 74 -5.94 31.18 5.12
N ARG A 75 -5.02 32.09 5.46
CA ARG A 75 -5.07 33.46 4.94
C ARG A 75 -5.07 33.32 3.43
N ALA A 76 -6.17 33.72 2.79
CA ALA A 76 -6.16 33.97 1.36
C ALA A 76 -5.15 35.09 1.09
N SER A 77 -3.95 34.71 0.66
CA SER A 77 -3.06 35.61 -0.05
C SER A 77 -3.63 35.81 -1.45
N GLU A 78 -3.74 37.08 -1.84
CA GLU A 78 -4.27 37.57 -3.10
C GLU A 78 -3.73 36.79 -4.33
N PRO A 79 -4.53 36.64 -5.40
CA PRO A 79 -4.08 35.99 -6.62
C PRO A 79 -2.97 36.81 -7.27
N CYS A 80 -1.78 36.25 -7.36
CA CYS A 80 -0.71 36.79 -8.21
C CYS A 80 -1.15 36.66 -9.67
N HIS A 81 -1.52 37.79 -10.27
CA HIS A 81 -1.78 37.92 -11.71
C HIS A 81 -0.55 37.52 -12.51
N ILE A 82 -0.64 36.41 -13.26
CA ILE A 82 0.22 36.17 -14.43
C ILE A 82 -0.59 36.63 -15.65
N PRO A 83 -0.11 37.59 -16.46
CA PRO A 83 -0.84 38.03 -17.64
C PRO A 83 -0.76 36.96 -18.72
N MET A 84 -1.89 36.32 -19.04
CA MET A 84 -2.05 35.56 -20.28
C MET A 84 -1.96 36.52 -21.48
N ILE A 85 -0.98 36.31 -22.34
CA ILE A 85 -0.90 36.95 -23.65
C ILE A 85 -1.96 36.29 -24.54
N ASN A 86 -2.94 37.10 -24.97
CA ASN A 86 -3.96 36.73 -25.94
C ASN A 86 -3.30 36.27 -27.26
N VAL A 87 -3.51 35.01 -27.64
CA VAL A 87 -3.27 34.55 -29.02
C VAL A 87 -4.53 34.84 -29.83
N THR A 88 -4.44 35.88 -30.65
CA THR A 88 -5.46 36.28 -31.62
C THR A 88 -5.57 35.21 -32.71
N THR A 89 -6.72 34.54 -32.79
CA THR A 89 -7.09 33.66 -33.91
C THR A 89 -7.36 34.51 -35.14
N CYS A 90 -6.46 34.44 -36.13
CA CYS A 90 -6.67 35.07 -37.43
C CYS A 90 -7.52 34.15 -38.32
N SER A 91 -8.70 34.64 -38.67
CA SER A 91 -9.63 34.08 -39.65
C SER A 91 -9.09 34.27 -41.06
N SER A 92 -9.17 33.23 -41.89
CA SER A 92 -9.18 33.36 -43.35
C SER A 92 -10.33 32.52 -43.92
N LYS A 93 -11.32 33.22 -44.46
CA LYS A 93 -12.43 32.70 -45.25
C LYS A 93 -11.93 32.12 -46.58
N THR A 94 -12.54 31.02 -47.02
CA THR A 94 -12.86 30.82 -48.44
C THR A 94 -14.08 29.90 -48.56
N ASP A 95 -15.02 30.37 -49.37
CA ASP A 95 -16.36 29.85 -49.65
C ASP A 95 -16.33 28.54 -50.45
N TYR A 96 -17.40 27.71 -50.34
CA TYR A 96 -18.10 27.12 -51.48
C TYR A 96 -19.47 26.55 -51.04
N ASN A 97 -20.45 26.73 -51.94
CA ASN A 97 -21.90 26.67 -51.76
C ASN A 97 -22.58 25.29 -51.90
N ASP A 98 -23.81 25.26 -51.36
CA ASP A 98 -25.06 24.59 -51.78
C ASP A 98 -25.20 23.06 -51.75
N PHE A 99 -26.19 22.55 -50.98
CA PHE A 99 -27.55 22.24 -51.49
C PHE A 99 -28.55 22.03 -50.34
N ALA A 100 -29.81 22.40 -50.60
CA ALA A 100 -30.92 22.54 -49.66
C ALA A 100 -31.91 21.36 -49.69
N ASP A 101 -32.66 21.16 -48.59
CA ASP A 101 -34.13 20.95 -48.57
C ASP A 101 -34.64 20.96 -47.11
N SER A 102 -35.32 22.03 -46.65
CA SER A 102 -36.80 22.17 -46.45
C SER A 102 -37.38 21.23 -45.37
N GLY A 103 -37.72 21.65 -44.15
CA GLY A 103 -38.85 22.47 -43.66
C GLY A 103 -39.47 21.66 -42.48
N THR A 104 -39.86 22.16 -41.30
CA THR A 104 -40.68 23.33 -40.95
C THR A 104 -40.59 23.58 -39.43
N GLU A 105 -40.56 24.87 -39.05
CA GLU A 105 -41.06 25.61 -37.86
C GLU A 105 -41.92 24.84 -36.82
N GLU A 106 -42.02 25.14 -35.52
CA GLU A 106 -41.72 26.27 -34.59
C GLU A 106 -41.97 25.65 -33.17
N GLU A 107 -41.33 26.00 -32.05
CA GLU A 107 -41.63 27.17 -31.21
C GLU A 107 -40.69 27.16 -29.98
N ALA A 108 -40.35 28.36 -29.49
CA ALA A 108 -39.34 28.63 -28.46
C ALA A 108 -39.83 28.40 -27.01
N THR A 109 -38.91 28.20 -26.06
CA THR A 109 -38.75 29.09 -24.88
C THR A 109 -37.57 28.71 -23.97
N SER A 110 -36.80 29.75 -23.62
CA SER A 110 -35.96 29.97 -22.42
C SER A 110 -34.97 28.88 -21.97
N TYR A 111 -33.69 29.16 -22.25
CA TYR A 111 -32.54 28.70 -21.47
C TYR A 111 -32.60 29.26 -20.04
N GLU A 112 -32.74 28.39 -19.04
CA GLU A 112 -32.30 28.67 -17.68
C GLU A 112 -31.06 27.82 -17.38
N ASN A 113 -29.97 28.51 -17.04
CA ASN A 113 -28.78 27.93 -16.43
C ASN A 113 -29.17 27.36 -15.05
N SER A 114 -29.18 26.03 -14.91
CA SER A 114 -29.12 25.38 -13.61
C SER A 114 -27.81 24.58 -13.50
N ASN A 115 -26.93 25.10 -12.64
CA ASN A 115 -25.83 24.35 -12.05
C ASN A 115 -26.40 23.15 -11.29
N HIS A 116 -26.45 21.99 -11.92
CA HIS A 116 -26.66 20.72 -11.23
C HIS A 116 -25.31 20.04 -11.04
N GLY A 117 -24.76 20.18 -9.83
CA GLY A 117 -23.75 19.27 -9.33
C GLY A 117 -24.37 17.88 -9.25
N ASN A 118 -23.71 16.91 -9.91
CA ASN A 118 -24.08 15.50 -9.90
C ASN A 118 -23.85 14.87 -8.52
N ASN A 119 -24.70 15.21 -7.56
CA ASN A 119 -24.77 14.54 -6.26
C ASN A 119 -25.79 13.38 -6.24
N GLU A 120 -26.64 13.22 -7.27
CA GLU A 120 -27.74 12.25 -7.23
C GLU A 120 -27.48 10.93 -7.99
N GLN A 121 -26.51 10.90 -8.91
CA GLN A 121 -26.07 9.64 -9.55
C GLN A 121 -24.96 8.90 -8.77
N ALA A 122 -24.45 9.49 -7.68
CA ALA A 122 -23.50 8.86 -6.76
C ALA A 122 -24.19 8.14 -5.58
N SER A 123 -25.49 7.87 -5.69
CA SER A 123 -26.28 7.20 -4.65
C SER A 123 -26.33 5.66 -4.79
N GLY A 124 -25.85 5.13 -5.92
CA GLY A 124 -25.72 3.68 -6.18
C GLY A 124 -24.34 3.07 -5.91
N ILE A 125 -23.33 3.91 -5.62
CA ILE A 125 -21.92 3.51 -5.39
C ILE A 125 -21.47 3.94 -3.98
N SER A 126 -22.43 4.30 -3.12
CA SER A 126 -22.20 4.23 -1.67
C SER A 126 -21.90 2.78 -1.36
N SER A 127 -20.79 2.53 -0.65
CA SER A 127 -20.59 1.32 0.15
C SER A 127 -21.96 0.84 0.58
N SER A 128 -22.35 -0.37 0.15
CA SER A 128 -23.64 -0.97 0.44
C SER A 128 -24.11 -0.48 1.80
N LYS A 129 -25.20 0.30 1.84
CA LYS A 129 -25.88 0.72 3.07
C LYS A 129 -25.69 -0.38 4.12
N ASP A 130 -24.92 -0.09 5.16
CA ASP A 130 -24.98 -0.77 6.43
C ASP A 130 -25.01 -2.32 6.37
N CYS A 131 -24.32 -2.94 5.41
CA CYS A 131 -24.26 -4.41 5.32
C CYS A 131 -23.09 -4.96 6.14
N CYS A 132 -23.03 -4.55 7.40
CA CYS A 132 -22.42 -5.23 8.57
C CYS A 132 -22.54 -4.37 9.86
N ASP A 133 -23.31 -3.28 9.84
CA ASP A 133 -23.73 -2.61 11.07
C ASP A 133 -24.88 -3.40 11.69
N ILE A 134 -24.56 -4.56 12.27
CA ILE A 134 -25.47 -5.23 13.17
C ILE A 134 -25.65 -4.29 14.36
N GLU A 135 -26.75 -3.54 14.33
CA GLU A 135 -27.31 -2.85 15.49
C GLU A 135 -27.18 -3.79 16.70
N ASN A 136 -26.51 -3.28 17.73
CA ASN A 136 -26.18 -4.01 18.93
C ASN A 136 -27.46 -4.23 19.76
N HIS A 137 -28.34 -5.12 19.27
CA HIS A 137 -29.51 -5.58 19.99
C HIS A 137 -29.05 -6.50 21.12
N GLY A 138 -28.98 -5.94 22.32
CA GLY A 138 -29.15 -6.59 23.62
C GLY A 138 -28.50 -7.96 23.83
N ASN A 139 -27.54 -8.01 24.76
CA ASN A 139 -27.06 -9.21 25.44
C ASN A 139 -26.19 -10.19 24.62
N LYS A 140 -25.57 -9.72 23.53
CA LYS A 140 -24.58 -10.49 22.76
C LYS A 140 -23.16 -9.98 23.03
N ASP A 141 -22.21 -10.90 23.06
CA ASP A 141 -20.79 -10.57 23.17
C ASP A 141 -20.34 -9.72 21.96
N PHE A 142 -19.38 -8.84 22.17
CA PHE A 142 -18.72 -8.09 21.11
C PHE A 142 -18.03 -9.03 20.13
N LEU A 143 -18.18 -8.73 18.85
CA LEU A 143 -17.64 -9.51 17.73
C LEU A 143 -16.55 -8.70 17.03
N LEU A 144 -15.31 -9.17 17.09
CA LEU A 144 -14.25 -8.69 16.23
C LEU A 144 -14.37 -9.39 14.87
N VAL A 145 -14.35 -8.62 13.78
CA VAL A 145 -14.39 -9.14 12.42
C VAL A 145 -13.12 -8.72 11.68
N LEU A 146 -12.42 -9.68 11.09
CA LEU A 146 -11.26 -9.47 10.22
C LEU A 146 -11.59 -9.96 8.80
N ASP A 147 -10.98 -9.33 7.80
CA ASP A 147 -10.99 -9.82 6.42
C ASP A 147 -10.14 -11.09 6.35
N CYS A 148 -10.75 -12.18 5.90
CA CYS A 148 -10.10 -13.48 5.83
C CYS A 148 -10.83 -14.38 4.83
N CYS A 149 -10.12 -14.92 3.85
CA CYS A 149 -10.65 -15.99 2.99
C CYS A 149 -9.56 -17.03 2.73
N ASP A 150 -9.91 -18.24 2.27
CA ASP A 150 -8.96 -19.29 1.91
C ASP A 150 -7.85 -19.62 2.95
N LEU A 151 -8.10 -19.33 4.23
CA LEU A 151 -7.22 -19.69 5.34
C LEU A 151 -7.86 -20.80 6.19
N SER A 152 -7.03 -21.66 6.74
CA SER A 152 -7.42 -22.60 7.79
C SER A 152 -6.94 -22.05 9.13
N VAL A 153 -7.83 -21.41 9.87
CA VAL A 153 -7.55 -20.91 11.22
C VAL A 153 -7.62 -22.06 12.21
N LEU A 154 -6.53 -22.29 12.92
CA LEU A 154 -6.33 -23.44 13.80
C LEU A 154 -6.65 -23.11 15.26
N LYS A 155 -6.27 -21.92 15.70
CA LYS A 155 -6.41 -21.46 17.07
C LYS A 155 -6.39 -19.95 17.14
N VAL A 156 -7.15 -19.39 18.07
CA VAL A 156 -7.13 -17.96 18.43
C VAL A 156 -7.02 -17.83 19.94
N GLU A 157 -6.07 -17.02 20.43
CA GLU A 157 -5.89 -16.79 21.87
C GLU A 157 -5.52 -15.35 22.20
N GLU A 158 -5.84 -14.91 23.41
CA GLU A 158 -5.35 -13.67 24.00
C GLU A 158 -3.90 -13.83 24.48
N VAL A 159 -3.05 -12.86 24.13
CA VAL A 159 -1.63 -12.84 24.49
C VAL A 159 -1.42 -12.19 25.86
N ASP A 160 -0.70 -12.87 26.75
CA ASP A 160 -0.36 -12.31 28.07
C ASP A 160 0.82 -11.33 28.00
N VAL A 161 0.57 -10.12 27.50
CA VAL A 161 1.59 -9.08 27.39
C VAL A 161 2.17 -8.67 28.74
N ALA A 162 1.46 -8.91 29.85
CA ALA A 162 1.92 -8.60 31.20
C ALA A 162 3.02 -9.56 31.70
N ALA A 163 3.19 -10.72 31.06
CA ALA A 163 4.25 -11.68 31.36
C ALA A 163 5.61 -11.28 30.75
N VAL A 164 5.65 -10.26 29.89
CA VAL A 164 6.87 -9.82 29.21
C VAL A 164 7.79 -9.05 30.16
N SER A 165 9.05 -9.45 30.24
CA SER A 165 10.03 -8.77 31.11
C SER A 165 10.28 -7.33 30.68
N GLY A 166 10.27 -6.40 31.64
CA GLY A 166 10.52 -4.98 31.38
C GLY A 166 9.32 -4.22 30.78
N ILE A 167 8.15 -4.87 30.66
CA ILE A 167 6.90 -4.25 30.21
C ILE A 167 6.27 -3.37 31.31
N GLU A 168 6.70 -3.50 32.57
CA GLU A 168 6.12 -2.79 33.73
C GLU A 168 6.30 -1.27 33.63
N LYS A 169 7.19 -0.80 32.75
CA LYS A 169 7.33 0.64 32.50
C LYS A 169 6.07 1.26 31.86
N PHE A 170 5.26 0.46 31.16
CA PHE A 170 4.00 0.87 30.57
C PHE A 170 2.83 0.83 31.56
N THR A 171 3.06 0.46 32.83
CA THR A 171 2.00 0.33 33.85
C THR A 171 2.02 1.47 34.88
N ARG A 172 2.81 2.53 34.67
CA ARG A 172 3.06 3.59 35.69
C ARG A 172 1.85 4.49 36.01
N SER A 173 0.74 4.39 35.28
CA SER A 173 -0.44 5.26 35.44
C SER A 173 -1.59 4.65 36.28
N VAL A 174 -1.46 3.43 36.80
CA VAL A 174 -2.62 2.70 37.37
C VAL A 174 -2.89 3.04 38.84
N LYS A 175 -4.03 3.71 39.11
CA LYS A 175 -4.70 3.69 40.43
C LYS A 175 -5.54 2.40 40.51
N LEU A 176 -5.09 1.43 41.31
CA LEU A 176 -5.67 0.07 41.36
C LEU A 176 -6.89 -0.04 42.29
N THR A 177 -8.01 -0.57 41.78
CA THR A 177 -9.12 -1.15 42.56
C THR A 177 -9.64 -2.45 41.90
N GLY A 178 -9.70 -3.56 42.66
CA GLY A 178 -10.10 -4.91 42.20
C GLY A 178 -8.92 -5.80 41.77
N VAL A 179 -9.08 -7.12 41.56
CA VAL A 179 -7.96 -8.03 41.15
C VAL A 179 -8.11 -8.68 39.75
N SER A 180 -9.31 -9.15 39.36
CA SER A 180 -9.50 -9.89 38.08
C SER A 180 -9.75 -8.98 36.88
N LYS A 181 -10.77 -8.09 36.96
CA LYS A 181 -11.03 -7.05 35.93
C LYS A 181 -9.83 -6.12 35.74
N THR A 182 -8.97 -6.07 36.74
CA THR A 182 -7.77 -5.24 36.83
C THR A 182 -6.63 -5.77 35.98
N LEU A 183 -6.51 -7.09 35.81
CA LEU A 183 -5.45 -7.69 35.00
C LEU A 183 -5.76 -7.61 33.51
N GLU A 184 -7.02 -7.85 33.11
CA GLU A 184 -7.46 -7.65 31.72
C GLU A 184 -7.34 -6.16 31.32
N ASN A 185 -7.79 -5.26 32.20
CA ASN A 185 -7.58 -3.83 32.02
C ASN A 185 -6.08 -3.47 31.94
N LEU A 186 -5.22 -4.14 32.71
CA LEU A 186 -3.78 -3.91 32.67
C LEU A 186 -3.18 -4.33 31.32
N ARG A 187 -3.54 -5.49 30.77
CA ARG A 187 -3.05 -5.95 29.46
C ARG A 187 -3.45 -4.97 28.35
N ASN A 188 -4.71 -4.56 28.32
CA ASN A 188 -5.20 -3.59 27.33
C ASN A 188 -4.49 -2.24 27.47
N GLN A 189 -4.24 -1.77 28.71
CA GLN A 189 -3.47 -0.55 28.97
C GLN A 189 -2.02 -0.65 28.49
N ILE A 190 -1.35 -1.78 28.74
CA ILE A 190 0.02 -2.02 28.25
C ILE A 190 0.07 -1.91 26.73
N VAL A 191 -0.87 -2.57 26.02
CA VAL A 191 -0.94 -2.50 24.56
C VAL A 191 -1.23 -1.08 24.10
N GLN A 192 -2.17 -0.38 24.74
CA GLN A 192 -2.51 1.01 24.41
C GLN A 192 -1.28 1.92 24.49
N GLU A 193 -0.52 1.86 25.59
CA GLU A 193 0.71 2.66 25.77
C GLU A 193 1.80 2.27 24.75
N LEU A 194 1.90 0.98 24.40
CA LEU A 194 2.87 0.48 23.43
C LEU A 194 2.55 0.98 22.00
N VAL A 195 1.28 0.91 21.57
CA VAL A 195 0.88 1.35 20.22
C VAL A 195 0.88 2.88 20.09
N THR A 196 0.74 3.62 21.19
CA THR A 196 0.84 5.10 21.19
C THR A 196 2.23 5.63 21.52
N LEU A 197 3.25 4.77 21.58
CA LEU A 197 4.63 5.24 21.71
C LEU A 197 4.98 6.21 20.55
N PRO A 198 5.71 7.29 20.82
CA PRO A 198 6.15 8.22 19.79
C PRO A 198 6.99 7.54 18.70
N ALA A 199 6.88 8.03 17.46
CA ALA A 199 7.52 7.43 16.29
C ALA A 199 9.06 7.36 16.36
N ASP A 200 9.72 8.21 17.13
CA ASP A 200 11.19 8.17 17.32
C ASP A 200 11.64 6.94 18.13
N ARG A 201 10.72 6.32 18.88
CA ARG A 201 10.93 5.10 19.67
C ARG A 201 10.47 3.84 18.95
N TRP A 202 10.34 3.86 17.62
CA TRP A 202 9.92 2.71 16.82
C TRP A 202 10.75 1.43 17.06
N LYS A 203 12.07 1.55 17.30
CA LYS A 203 12.91 0.37 17.61
C LYS A 203 12.50 -0.31 18.92
N GLU A 204 12.11 0.50 19.89
CA GLU A 204 11.61 0.02 21.16
C GLU A 204 10.23 -0.63 20.99
N GLN A 205 9.36 -0.05 20.16
CA GLN A 205 8.09 -0.66 19.79
C GLN A 205 8.29 -2.06 19.18
N LEU A 206 9.13 -2.18 18.15
CA LEU A 206 9.41 -3.48 17.51
C LEU A 206 9.99 -4.51 18.50
N TYR A 207 10.87 -4.07 19.41
CA TYR A 207 11.41 -4.93 20.47
C TYR A 207 10.29 -5.51 21.34
N TYR A 208 9.39 -4.67 21.87
CA TYR A 208 8.31 -5.17 22.71
C TYR A 208 7.25 -5.94 21.94
N PHE A 209 6.91 -5.55 20.71
CA PHE A 209 6.00 -6.33 19.86
C PHE A 209 6.54 -7.75 19.62
N THR A 210 7.86 -7.89 19.41
CA THR A 210 8.51 -9.19 19.28
C THR A 210 8.43 -10.02 20.56
N HIS A 211 8.70 -9.42 21.72
CA HIS A 211 8.61 -10.15 22.98
C HIS A 211 7.17 -10.51 23.38
N CYS A 212 6.22 -9.60 23.13
CA CYS A 212 4.80 -9.86 23.30
C CYS A 212 4.34 -10.98 22.37
N SER A 213 4.81 -11.04 21.12
CA SER A 213 4.41 -12.11 20.20
C SER A 213 4.95 -13.49 20.59
N GLN A 214 5.94 -13.55 21.49
CA GLN A 214 6.49 -14.78 22.05
C GLN A 214 5.94 -15.12 23.45
N ALA A 215 5.17 -14.21 24.06
CA ALA A 215 4.57 -14.40 25.37
C ALA A 215 3.57 -15.58 25.38
N PRO A 216 3.27 -16.19 26.54
CA PRO A 216 2.25 -17.23 26.62
C PRO A 216 0.84 -16.66 26.35
N GLY A 217 -0.06 -17.53 25.87
CA GLY A 217 -1.49 -17.25 25.86
C GLY A 217 -2.08 -17.29 27.26
N CYS A 218 -3.06 -16.43 27.53
CA CYS A 218 -3.80 -16.40 28.80
C CYS A 218 -5.30 -16.68 28.67
N GLY A 219 -5.78 -17.03 27.48
CA GLY A 219 -7.16 -17.47 27.26
C GLY A 219 -7.46 -17.75 25.79
N GLU A 220 -8.09 -18.88 25.51
CA GLU A 220 -8.57 -19.18 24.15
C GLU A 220 -9.82 -18.36 23.82
N LEU A 221 -9.90 -17.89 22.59
CA LEU A 221 -11.02 -17.10 22.07
C LEU A 221 -11.88 -17.95 21.13
N LEU A 222 -13.19 -17.74 21.18
CA LEU A 222 -14.12 -18.43 20.29
C LEU A 222 -14.05 -17.77 18.92
N PHE A 223 -13.91 -18.57 17.86
CA PHE A 223 -13.87 -18.05 16.50
C PHE A 223 -14.71 -18.87 15.51
N SER A 224 -15.13 -18.21 14.44
CA SER A 224 -15.76 -18.83 13.26
C SER A 224 -15.17 -18.20 11.99
N THR A 225 -14.91 -19.03 10.99
CA THR A 225 -14.47 -18.58 9.66
C THR A 225 -15.67 -18.59 8.72
N GLY A 226 -16.07 -17.43 8.24
CA GLY A 226 -17.04 -17.27 7.15
C GLY A 226 -16.35 -17.35 5.78
N THR A 227 -17.10 -17.01 4.73
CA THR A 227 -16.59 -16.99 3.34
C THR A 227 -15.52 -15.91 3.15
N TRP A 228 -15.71 -14.73 3.77
CA TRP A 228 -14.84 -13.56 3.62
C TRP A 228 -14.39 -12.95 4.96
N SER A 229 -14.72 -13.61 6.07
CA SER A 229 -14.48 -13.09 7.41
C SER A 229 -13.90 -14.13 8.37
N LEU A 230 -13.11 -13.63 9.32
CA LEU A 230 -12.81 -14.31 10.57
C LEU A 230 -13.49 -13.54 11.70
N GLU A 231 -14.42 -14.21 12.37
CA GLU A 231 -15.21 -13.68 13.47
C GLU A 231 -14.66 -14.20 14.80
N ILE A 232 -14.33 -13.31 15.73
CA ILE A 232 -13.71 -13.65 17.02
C ILE A 232 -14.52 -13.01 18.15
N ARG A 233 -14.81 -13.79 19.19
CA ARG A 233 -15.56 -13.32 20.37
C ARG A 233 -14.98 -13.84 21.68
N LYS A 234 -15.19 -13.08 22.75
CA LYS A 234 -14.84 -13.45 24.13
C LYS A 234 -16.09 -13.37 25.00
N SER A 235 -16.44 -14.46 25.69
CA SER A 235 -17.65 -14.54 26.48
C SER A 235 -17.68 -13.51 27.61
N GLY A 236 -18.79 -12.77 27.72
CA GLY A 236 -19.00 -11.74 28.75
C GLY A 236 -18.43 -10.37 28.40
N ILE A 237 -17.78 -10.20 27.25
CA ILE A 237 -17.25 -8.92 26.78
C ILE A 237 -18.24 -8.32 25.79
N GLN A 238 -18.75 -7.12 26.06
CA GLN A 238 -19.74 -6.44 25.21
C GLN A 238 -19.20 -5.17 24.54
N THR A 239 -18.03 -4.69 24.95
CA THR A 239 -17.45 -3.44 24.45
C THR A 239 -16.10 -3.67 23.79
N PRO A 240 -15.74 -2.87 22.77
CA PRO A 240 -14.41 -2.92 22.17
C PRO A 240 -13.27 -2.65 23.15
N ALA A 241 -13.48 -1.78 24.15
CA ALA A 241 -12.43 -1.44 25.14
C ALA A 241 -12.11 -2.60 26.10
N ASP A 242 -13.10 -3.42 26.42
CA ASP A 242 -12.93 -4.59 27.28
C ASP A 242 -12.46 -5.82 26.47
N PHE A 243 -12.47 -5.76 25.13
CA PHE A 243 -11.98 -6.84 24.27
C PHE A 243 -10.45 -6.93 24.28
N PRO A 244 -9.85 -8.12 24.11
CA PRO A 244 -8.40 -8.26 24.11
C PRO A 244 -7.70 -7.41 23.04
N HIS A 245 -6.72 -6.59 23.44
CA HIS A 245 -5.97 -5.73 22.52
C HIS A 245 -4.73 -6.41 21.91
N ALA A 246 -4.39 -7.63 22.35
CA ALA A 246 -3.34 -8.44 21.73
C ALA A 246 -3.85 -9.87 21.54
N ILE A 247 -3.96 -10.30 20.27
CA ILE A 247 -4.51 -11.60 19.90
C ILE A 247 -3.52 -12.34 19.02
N ARG A 248 -3.31 -13.62 19.28
CA ARG A 248 -2.53 -14.53 18.44
C ARG A 248 -3.44 -15.48 17.70
N ILE A 249 -3.19 -15.61 16.40
CA ILE A 249 -3.94 -16.48 15.49
C ILE A 249 -2.94 -17.43 14.86
N TRP A 250 -3.17 -18.74 14.99
CA TRP A 250 -2.46 -19.77 14.23
C TRP A 250 -3.28 -20.11 13.01
N TYR A 251 -2.63 -20.13 11.87
CA TYR A 251 -3.31 -20.36 10.61
C TYR A 251 -2.35 -20.97 9.58
N LYS A 252 -2.95 -21.46 8.51
CA LYS A 252 -2.24 -21.87 7.31
C LYS A 252 -3.05 -21.50 6.06
N THR A 253 -2.35 -21.12 4.99
CA THR A 253 -2.98 -20.89 3.69
C THR A 253 -3.55 -22.19 3.14
N LYS A 254 -4.65 -22.12 2.38
CA LYS A 254 -5.15 -23.26 1.62
C LYS A 254 -4.47 -23.31 0.24
N PRO A 255 -4.03 -24.49 -0.24
CA PRO A 255 -3.43 -24.63 -1.57
C PRO A 255 -4.32 -24.16 -2.72
N GLU A 256 -5.64 -24.17 -2.50
CA GLU A 256 -6.65 -23.71 -3.46
C GLU A 256 -6.83 -22.19 -3.47
N GLY A 257 -6.26 -21.49 -2.47
CA GLY A 257 -6.34 -20.03 -2.34
C GLY A 257 -5.57 -19.31 -3.45
N ARG A 258 -6.12 -18.19 -3.92
CA ARG A 258 -5.60 -17.47 -5.09
C ARG A 258 -4.55 -16.40 -4.77
N SER A 259 -4.34 -16.09 -3.49
CA SER A 259 -3.44 -15.01 -3.07
C SER A 259 -1.96 -15.34 -3.12
N VAL A 260 -1.66 -16.63 -3.04
CA VAL A 260 -0.29 -17.15 -3.03
C VAL A 260 -0.07 -17.93 -4.31
N THR A 261 0.77 -17.41 -5.19
CA THR A 261 1.05 -18.04 -6.48
C THR A 261 2.24 -18.98 -6.35
N TRP A 262 1.97 -20.27 -6.18
CA TRP A 262 2.97 -21.33 -6.23
C TRP A 262 3.29 -21.72 -7.67
N THR A 263 4.53 -21.50 -8.11
CA THR A 263 4.93 -21.73 -9.50
C THR A 263 6.41 -22.11 -9.60
N THR A 264 6.94 -22.12 -10.83
CA THR A 264 8.37 -22.26 -11.10
C THR A 264 8.92 -21.00 -11.76
N ASP A 265 10.16 -20.65 -11.44
CA ASP A 265 10.91 -19.63 -12.14
C ASP A 265 11.19 -20.04 -13.60
N GLN A 266 11.80 -19.14 -14.35
CA GLN A 266 12.22 -19.29 -15.73
C GLN A 266 13.23 -20.43 -15.95
N SER A 267 13.82 -20.95 -14.88
CA SER A 267 14.77 -22.06 -14.86
C SER A 267 14.14 -23.36 -14.37
N GLY A 268 12.81 -23.41 -14.18
CA GLY A 268 12.08 -24.58 -13.68
C GLY A 268 12.25 -24.83 -12.19
N ARG A 269 12.75 -23.87 -11.41
CA ARG A 269 12.94 -24.00 -9.96
C ARG A 269 11.72 -23.49 -9.20
N PRO A 270 11.31 -24.13 -8.11
CA PRO A 270 10.12 -23.73 -7.36
C PRO A 270 10.26 -22.31 -6.81
N CYS A 271 9.19 -21.54 -6.88
CA CYS A 271 9.08 -20.24 -6.23
C CYS A 271 7.62 -19.93 -5.89
N VAL A 272 7.43 -18.98 -4.99
CA VAL A 272 6.14 -18.50 -4.55
C VAL A 272 6.19 -17.00 -4.36
N TYR A 273 5.13 -16.31 -4.75
CA TYR A 273 4.99 -14.87 -4.53
C TYR A 273 3.54 -14.50 -4.31
N THR A 274 3.30 -13.32 -3.74
CA THR A 274 1.97 -12.77 -3.50
C THR A 274 1.66 -11.60 -4.42
N MET A 275 0.38 -11.45 -4.79
CA MET A 275 -0.16 -10.25 -5.41
C MET A 275 -1.27 -9.74 -4.49
N GLY A 276 -0.89 -8.93 -3.49
CA GLY A 276 -1.77 -8.55 -2.38
C GLY A 276 -2.79 -7.48 -2.71
N SER A 277 -2.44 -6.54 -3.60
CA SER A 277 -3.32 -5.45 -4.02
C SER A 277 -4.37 -5.93 -5.03
N PRO A 278 -5.63 -5.43 -4.97
CA PRO A 278 -6.13 -4.50 -3.96
C PRO A 278 -6.52 -5.19 -2.64
N ILE A 279 -7.16 -6.36 -2.71
CA ILE A 279 -7.84 -7.00 -1.56
C ILE A 279 -7.57 -8.50 -1.45
N ASN A 280 -6.36 -8.91 -1.78
CA ASN A 280 -6.00 -10.32 -1.87
C ASN A 280 -5.21 -10.80 -0.65
N ASN A 281 -4.69 -9.91 0.20
CA ASN A 281 -3.89 -10.31 1.36
C ASN A 281 -4.72 -10.95 2.48
N ARG A 282 -6.06 -10.79 2.46
CA ARG A 282 -7.00 -11.58 3.28
C ARG A 282 -6.88 -13.10 3.14
N ALA A 283 -6.28 -13.59 2.03
CA ALA A 283 -5.99 -15.00 1.82
C ALA A 283 -4.51 -15.38 2.00
N LEU A 284 -3.69 -14.42 2.47
CA LEU A 284 -2.36 -14.66 2.99
C LEU A 284 -2.33 -14.65 4.52
N PHE A 285 -3.05 -13.74 5.16
CA PHE A 285 -3.20 -13.66 6.62
C PHE A 285 -4.50 -12.94 7.01
N PRO A 286 -5.10 -13.22 8.19
CA PRO A 286 -6.26 -12.47 8.67
C PRO A 286 -5.89 -11.00 8.92
N CYS A 287 -6.61 -10.06 8.30
CA CYS A 287 -6.21 -8.66 8.28
C CYS A 287 -7.40 -7.69 8.21
N GLN A 288 -7.10 -6.40 8.06
CA GLN A 288 -8.08 -5.34 7.76
C GLN A 288 -7.67 -4.71 6.42
N GLU A 289 -8.43 -4.97 5.37
CA GLU A 289 -8.10 -4.55 4.01
C GLU A 289 -8.61 -3.19 3.52
N PRO A 290 -9.58 -2.51 4.17
CA PRO A 290 -9.91 -1.14 3.77
C PRO A 290 -8.63 -0.27 3.70
N PRO A 291 -8.39 0.54 2.65
CA PRO A 291 -7.16 1.32 2.49
C PRO A 291 -6.84 2.24 3.68
N ILE A 292 -7.88 2.71 4.37
CA ILE A 292 -7.76 3.54 5.57
C ILE A 292 -7.28 2.78 6.81
N ALA A 293 -7.30 1.44 6.80
CA ALA A 293 -6.86 0.60 7.90
C ALA A 293 -5.33 0.44 7.87
N LEU A 294 -4.64 1.53 8.23
CA LEU A 294 -3.19 1.60 8.21
C LEU A 294 -2.58 0.94 9.45
N SER A 295 -1.57 0.10 9.25
CA SER A 295 -0.81 -0.53 10.33
C SER A 295 0.67 -0.63 9.99
N THR A 296 1.50 -0.72 11.03
CA THR A 296 2.90 -1.15 10.91
C THR A 296 2.98 -2.68 10.97
N TRP A 297 4.12 -3.25 10.58
CA TRP A 297 4.28 -4.70 10.69
C TRP A 297 5.73 -5.14 10.84
N GLN A 298 5.92 -6.34 11.37
CA GLN A 298 7.17 -7.08 11.33
C GLN A 298 6.89 -8.55 11.03
N ALA A 299 7.81 -9.19 10.32
CA ALA A 299 7.65 -10.56 9.87
C ALA A 299 8.96 -11.33 9.99
N SER A 300 8.90 -12.53 10.56
CA SER A 300 9.95 -13.53 10.46
C SER A 300 9.49 -14.63 9.52
N VAL A 301 10.24 -14.87 8.44
CA VAL A 301 9.90 -15.88 7.44
C VAL A 301 11.00 -16.93 7.41
N ARG A 302 10.62 -18.20 7.47
CA ARG A 302 11.51 -19.35 7.41
C ARG A 302 11.35 -20.08 6.08
N ALA A 303 12.48 -20.38 5.47
CA ALA A 303 12.56 -21.16 4.23
C ALA A 303 13.82 -22.04 4.24
N ALA A 304 13.83 -23.07 3.39
CA ALA A 304 15.02 -23.90 3.21
C ALA A 304 16.19 -23.07 2.66
N ALA A 305 17.43 -23.42 3.03
CA ALA A 305 18.63 -22.62 2.76
C ALA A 305 18.95 -22.38 1.27
N GLY A 306 18.33 -23.13 0.35
CA GLY A 306 18.42 -22.92 -1.10
C GLY A 306 17.51 -21.80 -1.65
N PHE A 307 16.68 -21.19 -0.81
CA PHE A 307 15.78 -20.10 -1.19
C PHE A 307 16.25 -18.76 -0.62
N VAL A 308 15.81 -17.69 -1.28
CA VAL A 308 15.87 -16.31 -0.79
C VAL A 308 14.45 -15.84 -0.51
N VAL A 309 14.26 -15.13 0.61
CA VAL A 309 13.02 -14.44 0.94
C VAL A 309 13.19 -12.95 0.65
N LEU A 310 12.25 -12.36 -0.07
CA LEU A 310 12.15 -10.93 -0.35
C LEU A 310 10.77 -10.43 0.08
N MET A 311 10.71 -9.26 0.72
CA MET A 311 9.46 -8.67 1.23
C MET A 311 9.47 -7.15 1.10
N SER A 312 8.29 -6.53 1.27
CA SER A 312 8.11 -5.06 1.24
C SER A 312 8.61 -4.31 2.49
N GLY A 313 9.54 -4.90 3.24
CA GLY A 313 10.11 -4.35 4.48
C GLY A 313 11.21 -3.32 4.25
N GLU A 314 11.42 -2.40 5.20
CA GLU A 314 12.38 -1.30 5.14
C GLU A 314 13.85 -1.73 5.15
N ASN A 315 14.16 -2.82 5.85
CA ASN A 315 15.52 -3.32 6.05
C ASN A 315 15.96 -4.34 4.99
N SER A 316 17.22 -4.27 4.56
CA SER A 316 17.84 -5.32 3.76
C SER A 316 18.13 -6.53 4.65
N ALA A 317 17.18 -7.47 4.75
CA ALA A 317 17.32 -8.61 5.65
C ALA A 317 18.47 -9.53 5.24
N GLU A 318 19.32 -9.85 6.22
CA GLU A 318 20.32 -10.92 6.11
C GLU A 318 19.76 -12.19 6.78
N PRO A 319 19.85 -13.36 6.14
CA PRO A 319 19.33 -14.59 6.72
C PRO A 319 20.12 -15.03 7.96
N VAL A 320 19.40 -15.49 8.97
CA VAL A 320 19.97 -16.15 10.15
C VAL A 320 19.72 -17.66 10.07
N GLN A 321 20.74 -18.47 10.31
CA GLN A 321 20.60 -19.92 10.41
C GLN A 321 19.89 -20.28 11.72
N LEU A 322 18.69 -20.87 11.63
CA LEU A 322 17.95 -21.34 12.82
C LEU A 322 18.27 -22.78 13.17
N ARG A 323 18.27 -23.66 12.16
CA ARG A 323 18.54 -25.10 12.24
C ARG A 323 19.23 -25.54 10.96
N GLU A 324 19.87 -26.70 10.95
CA GLU A 324 20.51 -27.23 9.75
C GLU A 324 19.55 -27.23 8.54
N GLY A 325 19.93 -26.54 7.47
CA GLY A 325 19.13 -26.44 6.24
C GLY A 325 17.98 -25.42 6.25
N ILE A 326 17.69 -24.73 7.37
CA ILE A 326 16.62 -23.72 7.47
C ILE A 326 17.19 -22.35 7.84
N LEU A 327 16.87 -21.36 7.03
CA LEU A 327 17.21 -19.95 7.23
C LEU A 327 15.97 -19.15 7.60
N SER A 328 16.16 -18.03 8.32
CA SER A 328 15.11 -17.09 8.68
C SER A 328 15.48 -15.66 8.32
N TRP A 329 14.53 -14.95 7.72
CA TRP A 329 14.65 -13.54 7.36
C TRP A 329 13.68 -12.73 8.21
N TYR A 330 14.18 -11.65 8.80
CA TYR A 330 13.38 -10.70 9.57
C TYR A 330 13.22 -9.40 8.79
N TYR A 331 11.97 -8.97 8.61
CA TYR A 331 11.60 -7.71 7.96
C TYR A 331 10.69 -6.89 8.86
N TYR A 332 10.73 -5.56 8.72
CA TYR A 332 9.81 -4.66 9.40
C TYR A 332 9.45 -3.45 8.53
N VAL A 333 8.32 -2.82 8.86
CA VAL A 333 7.89 -1.51 8.35
C VAL A 333 7.40 -0.67 9.51
N SER A 334 7.96 0.53 9.63
CA SER A 334 7.65 1.55 10.64
C SER A 334 6.66 2.60 10.14
N MET A 335 6.52 2.77 8.82
CA MET A 335 5.47 3.61 8.22
C MET A 335 4.12 2.87 8.21
N PRO A 336 3.05 3.39 8.83
CA PRO A 336 1.73 2.77 8.76
C PRO A 336 1.24 2.68 7.32
N MET A 337 0.86 1.47 6.89
CA MET A 337 0.44 1.20 5.51
C MET A 337 -0.77 0.25 5.48
N PRO A 338 -1.56 0.27 4.40
CA PRO A 338 -2.65 -0.67 4.23
C PRO A 338 -2.14 -2.10 4.07
N ALA A 339 -2.95 -3.09 4.46
CA ALA A 339 -2.60 -4.50 4.33
C ALA A 339 -2.26 -4.91 2.89
N SER A 340 -2.85 -4.25 1.88
CA SER A 340 -2.60 -4.48 0.44
C SER A 340 -1.15 -4.30 0.00
N THR A 341 -0.35 -3.53 0.77
CA THR A 341 1.06 -3.26 0.49
C THR A 341 2.02 -4.35 0.97
N PHE A 342 1.51 -5.32 1.74
CA PHE A 342 2.30 -6.45 2.20
C PHE A 342 2.59 -7.40 1.04
N THR A 343 3.86 -7.70 0.82
CA THR A 343 4.31 -8.59 -0.25
C THR A 343 5.39 -9.52 0.25
N ILE A 344 5.32 -10.79 -0.16
CA ILE A 344 6.33 -11.82 0.06
C ILE A 344 6.63 -12.54 -1.25
N ALA A 345 7.92 -12.79 -1.50
CA ALA A 345 8.41 -13.68 -2.54
C ALA A 345 9.49 -14.60 -1.98
N VAL A 346 9.40 -15.89 -2.27
CA VAL A 346 10.38 -16.91 -1.88
C VAL A 346 10.74 -17.77 -3.08
N GLY A 347 12.04 -17.90 -3.37
CA GLY A 347 12.48 -18.54 -4.60
C GLY A 347 13.99 -18.64 -4.73
N CYS A 348 14.46 -19.35 -5.77
CA CYS A 348 15.88 -19.55 -6.05
C CYS A 348 16.47 -18.41 -6.91
N TRP A 349 16.38 -17.17 -6.44
CA TRP A 349 16.91 -16.00 -7.13
C TRP A 349 18.31 -15.63 -6.65
N GLN A 350 19.03 -14.92 -7.50
CA GLN A 350 20.34 -14.35 -7.19
C GLN A 350 20.31 -12.85 -7.39
N GLU A 351 21.07 -12.16 -6.55
CA GLU A 351 21.31 -10.73 -6.72
C GLU A 351 22.20 -10.52 -7.96
N VAL A 352 21.71 -9.74 -8.92
CA VAL A 352 22.45 -9.34 -10.12
C VAL A 352 23.53 -8.34 -9.70
N LYS A 353 24.78 -8.73 -9.88
CA LYS A 353 25.94 -7.88 -9.59
C LYS A 353 26.67 -7.60 -10.89
N GLN A 354 27.18 -6.38 -11.03
CA GLN A 354 28.01 -6.01 -12.16
C GLN A 354 29.27 -6.89 -12.17
N GLN A 355 29.51 -7.59 -13.27
CA GLN A 355 30.70 -8.43 -13.39
C GLN A 355 31.95 -7.54 -13.49
N SER A 356 32.88 -7.73 -12.57
CA SER A 356 34.17 -7.00 -12.52
C SER A 356 35.13 -7.31 -13.68
N PHE A 357 34.68 -7.99 -14.73
CA PHE A 357 35.49 -8.51 -15.84
C PHE A 357 35.19 -7.86 -17.19
N LYS A 358 35.13 -6.54 -17.24
CA LYS A 358 35.47 -5.76 -18.44
C LYS A 358 36.41 -4.64 -18.05
N GLN A 359 37.70 -4.96 -17.98
CA GLN A 359 38.77 -4.00 -17.81
C GLN A 359 38.96 -3.25 -19.13
N THR A 360 38.24 -2.13 -19.33
CA THR A 360 38.70 -0.99 -20.13
C THR A 360 37.87 0.25 -19.81
N ALA A 361 38.57 1.30 -19.38
CA ALA A 361 38.08 2.62 -18.97
C ALA A 361 37.22 2.62 -17.70
N ALA A 362 37.86 2.93 -16.58
CA ALA A 362 37.20 3.62 -15.48
C ALA A 362 36.65 4.95 -16.03
N ILE A 363 35.43 4.94 -16.53
CA ILE A 363 34.57 6.11 -16.44
C ILE A 363 34.14 6.09 -14.97
N GLU A 364 34.81 6.90 -14.15
CA GLU A 364 34.16 7.40 -12.96
C GLU A 364 32.82 7.96 -13.41
N THR A 365 31.74 7.19 -13.23
CA THR A 365 30.38 7.73 -13.22
C THR A 365 30.21 8.50 -11.91
N ASN A 366 31.05 9.52 -11.75
CA ASN A 366 30.59 10.81 -11.28
C ASN A 366 29.50 11.28 -12.25
N ILE A 367 28.32 10.64 -12.20
CA ILE A 367 27.08 11.30 -12.59
C ILE A 367 26.91 12.39 -11.54
N VAL A 368 27.69 13.45 -11.68
CA VAL A 368 27.30 14.77 -11.23
C VAL A 368 26.10 15.09 -12.11
N CYS A 369 24.95 14.56 -11.73
CA CYS A 369 23.71 15.24 -12.04
C CYS A 369 23.95 16.60 -11.44
N SER A 370 24.17 17.61 -12.28
CA SER A 370 24.32 18.99 -11.86
C SER A 370 23.11 19.28 -10.97
N LEU A 371 23.31 19.24 -9.65
CA LEU A 371 22.34 19.74 -8.70
C LEU A 371 21.98 21.13 -9.23
N PRO A 372 20.69 21.47 -9.34
CA PRO A 372 20.30 22.80 -9.76
C PRO A 372 21.04 23.81 -8.88
N SER A 373 22.08 24.43 -9.44
CA SER A 373 22.83 25.47 -8.77
C SER A 373 21.93 26.68 -8.77
N SER A 374 21.64 27.17 -7.56
CA SER A 374 20.94 28.44 -7.29
C SER A 374 19.52 28.54 -7.84
N GLN A 375 18.57 27.88 -7.19
CA GLN A 375 17.26 28.44 -6.87
C GLN A 375 16.90 27.93 -5.48
N THR A 376 16.34 28.78 -4.62
CA THR A 376 15.71 28.34 -3.38
C THR A 376 14.71 27.24 -3.73
N ASP A 377 15.09 26.00 -3.50
CA ASP A 377 14.31 24.85 -3.91
C ASP A 377 13.08 24.80 -2.99
N PHE A 378 11.96 25.34 -3.47
CA PHE A 378 10.69 25.47 -2.71
C PHE A 378 10.13 24.11 -2.25
N ARG A 379 10.77 22.99 -2.64
CA ARG A 379 10.52 21.64 -2.12
C ARG A 379 10.82 21.50 -0.62
N TRP A 380 11.56 22.43 -0.02
CA TRP A 380 11.93 22.38 1.38
C TRP A 380 11.03 23.28 2.24
N HIS A 381 9.93 22.72 2.73
CA HIS A 381 9.24 23.30 3.88
C HIS A 381 9.91 22.81 5.17
N GLU A 382 10.37 23.76 6.01
CA GLU A 382 10.78 23.50 7.40
C GLU A 382 9.59 23.11 8.30
N GLY A 383 8.38 23.00 7.74
CA GLY A 383 7.17 22.60 8.44
C GLY A 383 7.17 21.12 8.84
N ILE A 384 6.44 20.83 9.91
CA ILE A 384 6.11 19.47 10.33
C ILE A 384 5.20 18.86 9.25
N CYS A 385 5.46 17.62 8.86
CA CYS A 385 4.65 16.94 7.86
C CYS A 385 3.26 16.61 8.44
N GLY A 386 2.20 16.74 7.64
CA GLY A 386 0.81 16.51 8.06
C GLY A 386 0.33 15.05 8.00
N HIS A 387 1.25 14.09 7.86
CA HIS A 387 0.92 12.66 7.85
C HIS A 387 0.92 12.07 9.26
N VAL A 388 0.42 10.84 9.41
CA VAL A 388 0.50 10.06 10.66
C VAL A 388 1.96 9.96 11.13
N GLU A 389 2.21 9.91 12.44
CA GLU A 389 3.58 9.82 12.96
C GLU A 389 4.29 8.52 12.53
N TYR A 390 5.46 8.66 11.91
CA TYR A 390 6.45 7.61 11.65
C TYR A 390 7.83 8.27 11.42
N PRO A 391 8.94 7.50 11.41
CA PRO A 391 10.28 7.99 11.05
C PRO A 391 10.36 8.55 9.61
N CYS A 392 9.84 9.76 9.41
CA CYS A 392 9.62 10.34 8.09
C CYS A 392 10.92 10.63 7.35
N ARG A 393 11.07 10.02 6.18
CA ARG A 393 12.23 10.26 5.29
C ARG A 393 12.28 11.67 4.75
N PHE A 394 11.14 12.33 4.52
CA PHE A 394 11.09 13.73 4.07
C PHE A 394 11.66 14.70 5.12
N GLN A 395 11.72 14.31 6.39
CA GLN A 395 12.33 15.10 7.47
C GLN A 395 13.81 14.78 7.70
N ASN A 396 14.33 13.71 7.10
CA ASN A 396 15.72 13.29 7.26
C ASN A 396 16.65 14.05 6.29
N PRO A 397 17.59 14.89 6.78
CA PRO A 397 18.46 15.70 5.91
C PRO A 397 19.34 14.87 4.96
N ALA A 398 19.75 13.66 5.35
CA ALA A 398 20.53 12.79 4.48
C ALA A 398 19.69 12.20 3.34
N ALA A 399 18.43 11.83 3.63
CA ALA A 399 17.50 11.35 2.60
C ALA A 399 17.14 12.45 1.59
N ARG A 400 17.08 13.71 2.05
CA ARG A 400 16.80 14.87 1.20
C ARG A 400 17.81 15.08 0.09
N LEU A 401 19.06 14.69 0.31
CA LEU A 401 20.15 14.83 -0.66
C LEU A 401 20.36 13.56 -1.50
N GLN A 402 19.56 12.51 -1.26
CA GLN A 402 19.73 11.21 -1.87
C GLN A 402 18.95 11.12 -3.19
N ALA A 403 19.61 11.45 -4.30
CA ALA A 403 19.03 11.33 -5.64
C ALA A 403 18.78 9.88 -6.07
N VAL A 404 19.65 8.97 -5.64
CA VAL A 404 19.54 7.53 -5.91
C VAL A 404 19.59 6.79 -4.58
N ILE A 405 18.51 6.08 -4.26
CA ILE A 405 18.44 5.21 -3.08
C ILE A 405 19.20 3.90 -3.33
N PRO A 406 19.63 3.19 -2.26
CA PRO A 406 20.21 1.86 -2.41
C PRO A 406 19.22 0.94 -3.12
N HIS A 407 19.72 0.16 -4.08
CA HIS A 407 18.88 -0.70 -4.88
C HIS A 407 19.57 -2.02 -5.18
N ARG A 408 18.77 -3.07 -5.37
CA ARG A 408 19.22 -4.42 -5.73
C ARG A 408 18.30 -5.02 -6.76
N VAL A 409 18.82 -5.88 -7.62
CA VAL A 409 18.04 -6.61 -8.62
C VAL A 409 18.17 -8.09 -8.33
N PHE A 410 17.05 -8.81 -8.27
CA PHE A 410 16.99 -10.25 -8.08
C PHE A 410 16.36 -10.91 -9.30
N ALA A 411 17.03 -11.94 -9.82
CA ALA A 411 16.59 -12.63 -11.02
C ALA A 411 16.92 -14.13 -10.94
N PRO A 412 16.23 -14.98 -11.72
CA PRO A 412 16.67 -16.36 -11.94
C PRO A 412 18.00 -16.36 -12.72
N TRP A 413 18.78 -17.43 -12.58
CA TRP A 413 20.13 -17.48 -13.15
C TRP A 413 20.16 -17.24 -14.67
N CYS A 414 19.14 -17.72 -15.38
CA CYS A 414 19.03 -17.61 -16.83
C CYS A 414 18.74 -16.19 -17.34
N LEU A 415 18.37 -15.25 -16.46
CA LEU A 415 18.08 -13.85 -16.82
C LEU A 415 19.10 -12.85 -16.26
N MET A 416 20.16 -13.34 -15.59
CA MET A 416 21.16 -12.48 -14.94
C MET A 416 21.84 -11.50 -15.91
N GLU A 417 22.28 -11.99 -17.07
CA GLU A 417 22.95 -11.18 -18.09
C GLU A 417 22.00 -10.10 -18.65
N SER A 418 20.78 -10.48 -19.01
CA SER A 418 19.77 -9.53 -19.50
C SER A 418 19.39 -8.46 -18.46
N CYS A 419 19.36 -8.83 -17.17
CA CYS A 419 19.11 -7.87 -16.10
C CYS A 419 20.33 -6.95 -15.86
N GLU A 420 21.54 -7.47 -15.98
CA GLU A 420 22.78 -6.69 -15.85
C GLU A 420 22.89 -5.64 -16.97
N GLU A 421 22.64 -6.05 -18.22
CA GLU A 421 22.75 -5.17 -19.39
C GLU A 421 21.61 -4.13 -19.47
N CYS A 422 20.41 -4.51 -19.06
CA CYS A 422 19.22 -3.65 -19.16
C CYS A 422 18.91 -2.96 -17.83
N LEU A 423 18.43 -3.72 -16.83
CA LEU A 423 17.86 -3.15 -15.60
C LEU A 423 18.87 -2.46 -14.71
N LEU A 424 20.03 -3.08 -14.48
CA LEU A 424 21.03 -2.58 -13.53
C LEU A 424 21.56 -1.20 -13.95
N GLN A 425 21.63 -0.93 -15.25
CA GLN A 425 22.03 0.37 -15.79
C GLN A 425 20.92 1.43 -15.73
N LEU A 426 19.65 1.01 -15.84
CA LEU A 426 18.50 1.91 -15.91
C LEU A 426 18.06 2.42 -14.53
N ILE A 427 18.11 1.58 -13.49
CA ILE A 427 17.59 1.94 -12.15
C ILE A 427 18.16 3.26 -11.61
N PRO A 428 19.49 3.52 -11.60
CA PRO A 428 20.02 4.79 -11.13
C PRO A 428 19.50 6.00 -11.92
N GLN A 429 19.34 5.86 -13.25
CA GLN A 429 18.87 6.92 -14.12
C GLN A 429 17.39 7.25 -13.86
N CYS A 430 16.55 6.21 -13.74
CA CYS A 430 15.14 6.34 -13.43
C CYS A 430 14.91 6.94 -12.03
N LEU A 431 15.67 6.49 -11.01
CA LEU A 431 15.59 7.04 -9.65
C LEU A 431 16.04 8.51 -9.61
N SER A 432 17.14 8.85 -10.29
CA SER A 432 17.61 10.24 -10.37
C SER A 432 16.59 11.14 -11.09
N ALA A 433 15.94 10.64 -12.14
CA ALA A 433 14.88 11.35 -12.85
C ALA A 433 13.64 11.57 -11.95
N ALA A 434 13.23 10.55 -11.18
CA ALA A 434 12.16 10.67 -10.21
C ALA A 434 12.50 11.71 -9.13
N TYR A 435 13.72 11.68 -8.58
CA TYR A 435 14.19 12.66 -7.60
C TYR A 435 14.22 14.10 -8.16
N ALA A 436 14.69 14.29 -9.38
CA ALA A 436 14.67 15.60 -10.03
C ALA A 436 13.24 16.13 -10.25
N THR A 437 12.24 15.25 -10.27
CA THR A 437 10.82 15.60 -10.48
C THR A 437 10.06 15.82 -9.19
N LEU A 438 10.12 14.86 -8.27
CA LEU A 438 9.29 14.81 -7.05
C LEU A 438 10.09 15.03 -5.76
N GLY A 439 11.42 15.05 -5.82
CA GLY A 439 12.29 15.21 -4.66
C GLY A 439 12.55 13.91 -3.92
N THR A 440 12.53 13.95 -2.59
CA THR A 440 12.94 12.84 -1.72
C THR A 440 12.12 11.58 -1.99
N HIS A 441 12.79 10.45 -2.20
CA HIS A 441 12.11 9.15 -2.35
C HIS A 441 11.46 8.72 -1.02
N PRO A 442 10.17 8.32 -1.00
CA PRO A 442 9.44 7.99 0.23
C PRO A 442 10.02 6.80 1.00
N PHE A 443 10.65 5.87 0.27
CA PHE A 443 11.22 4.63 0.81
C PHE A 443 12.75 4.62 0.85
N SER A 444 13.31 3.78 1.73
CA SER A 444 14.73 3.79 2.06
C SER A 444 15.64 3.04 1.12
N ARG A 445 15.07 2.09 0.37
CA ARG A 445 15.74 1.29 -0.64
C ARG A 445 14.72 0.80 -1.67
N LEU A 446 15.22 0.20 -2.74
CA LEU A 446 14.41 -0.45 -3.75
C LEU A 446 15.02 -1.79 -4.18
N ASP A 447 14.33 -2.88 -3.90
CA ASP A 447 14.60 -4.17 -4.53
C ASP A 447 13.75 -4.31 -5.80
N VAL A 448 14.30 -4.88 -6.87
CA VAL A 448 13.55 -5.23 -8.08
C VAL A 448 13.65 -6.73 -8.28
N LEU A 449 12.52 -7.43 -8.31
CA LEU A 449 12.47 -8.87 -8.55
C LEU A 449 11.87 -9.15 -9.94
N ILE A 450 12.60 -9.90 -10.76
CA ILE A 450 12.01 -10.50 -11.96
C ILE A 450 11.15 -11.69 -11.56
N VAL A 451 9.84 -11.53 -11.72
CA VAL A 451 8.86 -12.56 -11.38
C VAL A 451 8.67 -13.58 -12.52
N PRO A 452 8.14 -14.77 -12.20
CA PRO A 452 7.89 -15.84 -13.17
C PRO A 452 6.98 -15.44 -14.34
N SER A 453 7.01 -16.23 -15.42
CA SER A 453 6.31 -15.94 -16.68
C SER A 453 4.79 -15.91 -16.61
N ASN A 454 4.19 -16.51 -15.57
CA ASN A 454 2.75 -16.53 -15.34
C ASN A 454 2.25 -15.32 -14.52
N PHE A 455 3.12 -14.35 -14.23
CA PHE A 455 2.73 -13.08 -13.65
C PHE A 455 1.83 -12.31 -14.63
N SER A 456 0.64 -11.91 -14.17
CA SER A 456 -0.44 -11.37 -15.01
C SER A 456 -0.29 -9.89 -15.36
N SER A 457 0.63 -9.18 -14.70
CA SER A 457 0.91 -7.75 -14.96
C SER A 457 2.29 -7.56 -15.60
N LEU A 458 2.59 -6.34 -16.06
CA LEU A 458 3.95 -5.95 -16.45
C LEU A 458 4.81 -5.58 -15.24
N GLY A 459 4.19 -5.12 -14.16
CA GLY A 459 4.83 -4.92 -12.88
C GLY A 459 3.83 -4.70 -11.75
N MET A 460 4.35 -4.65 -10.53
CA MET A 460 3.59 -4.34 -9.33
C MET A 460 4.52 -3.71 -8.31
N ALA A 461 4.19 -2.50 -7.90
CA ALA A 461 4.91 -1.79 -6.85
C ALA A 461 4.41 -2.19 -5.47
N SER A 462 5.37 -2.43 -4.58
CA SER A 462 5.16 -2.52 -3.15
C SER A 462 6.23 -1.66 -2.46
N PRO A 463 6.04 -1.25 -1.20
CA PRO A 463 7.05 -0.52 -0.46
C PRO A 463 8.38 -1.29 -0.51
N HIS A 464 9.48 -0.62 -0.86
CA HIS A 464 10.82 -1.20 -0.93
C HIS A 464 11.04 -2.34 -1.95
N ILE A 465 10.03 -2.81 -2.68
CA ILE A 465 10.18 -3.87 -3.68
C ILE A 465 9.23 -3.71 -4.87
N ILE A 466 9.77 -3.80 -6.09
CA ILE A 466 9.01 -3.84 -7.34
C ILE A 466 9.11 -5.24 -7.92
N PHE A 467 7.97 -5.83 -8.27
CA PHE A 467 7.92 -6.99 -9.15
C PHE A 467 7.87 -6.52 -10.59
N LEU A 468 8.74 -7.05 -11.45
CA LEU A 468 8.73 -6.78 -12.88
C LEU A 468 8.59 -8.08 -13.66
N SER A 469 7.69 -8.06 -14.64
CA SER A 469 7.56 -9.18 -15.57
C SER A 469 8.80 -9.32 -16.42
N GLN A 470 9.25 -10.55 -16.67
CA GLN A 470 10.35 -10.81 -17.60
C GLN A 470 10.07 -10.29 -19.02
N SER A 471 8.81 -10.09 -19.41
CA SER A 471 8.43 -9.63 -20.75
C SER A 471 8.92 -8.21 -21.05
N VAL A 472 9.30 -7.44 -20.02
CA VAL A 472 9.86 -6.10 -20.19
C VAL A 472 11.33 -6.13 -20.62
N LEU A 473 12.04 -7.25 -20.42
CA LEU A 473 13.48 -7.36 -20.72
C LEU A 473 13.77 -7.41 -22.24
N PRO A 474 13.06 -8.22 -23.07
CA PRO A 474 13.33 -8.28 -24.51
C PRO A 474 12.93 -7.01 -25.27
N GLY A 475 12.08 -6.15 -24.70
CA GLY A 475 11.60 -4.90 -25.31
C GLY A 475 12.66 -3.78 -25.38
N GLY A 476 13.92 -4.10 -25.10
CA GLY A 476 15.02 -3.14 -25.01
C GLY A 476 14.88 -2.19 -23.83
N SER A 477 15.79 -1.21 -23.77
CA SER A 477 15.81 -0.23 -22.68
C SER A 477 14.54 0.61 -22.59
N HIS A 478 13.80 0.79 -23.70
CA HIS A 478 12.60 1.61 -23.73
C HIS A 478 11.44 1.00 -22.92
N LEU A 479 10.96 -0.20 -23.26
CA LEU A 479 9.82 -0.79 -22.55
C LEU A 479 10.16 -1.05 -21.06
N CYS A 480 11.37 -1.57 -20.83
CA CYS A 480 11.89 -1.81 -19.50
C CYS A 480 11.95 -0.53 -18.67
N GLY A 481 12.53 0.52 -19.24
CA GLY A 481 12.68 1.82 -18.59
C GLY A 481 11.37 2.54 -18.33
N THR A 482 10.43 2.56 -19.30
CA THR A 482 9.11 3.15 -19.10
C THR A 482 8.34 2.44 -17.99
N ARG A 483 8.35 1.11 -17.96
CA ARG A 483 7.65 0.37 -16.92
C ARG A 483 8.32 0.56 -15.56
N LEU A 484 9.65 0.52 -15.49
CA LEU A 484 10.37 0.81 -14.26
C LEU A 484 10.06 2.21 -13.71
N CYS A 485 9.99 3.22 -14.58
CA CYS A 485 9.57 4.58 -14.20
C CYS A 485 8.15 4.62 -13.64
N HIS A 486 7.21 3.89 -14.25
CA HIS A 486 5.85 3.77 -13.75
C HIS A 486 5.82 3.17 -12.33
N GLU A 487 6.50 2.05 -12.13
CA GLU A 487 6.56 1.40 -10.82
C GLU A 487 7.25 2.26 -9.75
N ILE A 488 8.27 3.04 -10.13
CA ILE A 488 8.91 4.02 -9.24
C ILE A 488 7.95 5.15 -8.86
N ALA A 489 7.09 5.59 -9.78
CA ALA A 489 6.11 6.65 -9.49
C ALA A 489 5.11 6.23 -8.40
N HIS A 490 4.77 4.94 -8.33
CA HIS A 490 3.90 4.42 -7.27
C HIS A 490 4.43 4.63 -5.85
N ALA A 491 5.75 4.83 -5.70
CA ALA A 491 6.31 5.13 -4.39
C ALA A 491 5.67 6.37 -3.76
N TRP A 492 5.35 7.40 -4.56
CA TRP A 492 4.61 8.57 -4.11
C TRP A 492 3.10 8.36 -4.20
N PHE A 493 2.60 7.82 -5.31
CA PHE A 493 1.16 7.74 -5.61
C PHE A 493 0.67 6.30 -5.60
N GLY A 494 -0.17 5.94 -4.64
CA GLY A 494 -0.61 4.57 -4.38
C GLY A 494 0.05 3.97 -3.14
N LEU A 495 1.29 4.34 -2.81
CA LEU A 495 1.98 3.86 -1.60
C LEU A 495 2.11 4.94 -0.51
N ALA A 496 2.76 6.08 -0.77
CA ALA A 496 2.87 7.15 0.23
C ALA A 496 1.58 7.99 0.33
N ILE A 497 0.95 8.26 -0.82
CA ILE A 497 -0.37 8.90 -0.93
C ILE A 497 -1.31 7.82 -1.47
N GLY A 498 -2.07 7.21 -0.56
CA GLY A 498 -3.01 6.14 -0.90
C GLY A 498 -4.43 6.65 -1.11
N ALA A 499 -5.26 5.78 -1.68
CA ALA A 499 -6.70 5.98 -1.82
C ALA A 499 -7.42 5.90 -0.47
N ARG A 500 -8.56 6.60 -0.33
CA ARG A 500 -9.45 6.46 0.84
C ARG A 500 -10.29 5.19 0.75
N ASP A 501 -10.67 4.81 -0.45
CA ASP A 501 -11.33 3.54 -0.77
C ASP A 501 -10.96 3.13 -2.20
N TRP A 502 -11.26 1.89 -2.57
CA TRP A 502 -10.80 1.32 -3.84
C TRP A 502 -11.43 1.95 -5.09
N THR A 503 -12.42 2.86 -4.96
CA THR A 503 -12.92 3.64 -6.10
C THR A 503 -11.98 4.78 -6.49
N GLU A 504 -10.96 5.09 -5.70
CA GLU A 504 -9.96 6.13 -6.00
C GLU A 504 -8.63 5.56 -6.54
N GLU A 505 -8.64 4.34 -7.12
CA GLU A 505 -7.44 3.71 -7.70
C GLU A 505 -6.78 4.59 -8.79
N TRP A 506 -7.55 5.47 -9.43
CA TRP A 506 -7.08 6.43 -10.42
C TRP A 506 -6.00 7.39 -9.86
N LEU A 507 -5.99 7.63 -8.54
CA LEU A 507 -4.94 8.41 -7.88
C LEU A 507 -3.58 7.71 -7.95
N SER A 508 -3.56 6.39 -7.97
CA SER A 508 -2.36 5.58 -8.14
C SER A 508 -1.99 5.49 -9.62
N GLU A 509 -2.84 4.84 -10.41
CA GLU A 509 -2.55 4.48 -11.81
C GLU A 509 -2.47 5.70 -12.72
N GLY A 510 -3.34 6.71 -12.50
CA GLY A 510 -3.36 7.93 -13.29
C GLY A 510 -2.08 8.75 -13.13
N PHE A 511 -1.63 8.94 -11.88
CA PHE A 511 -0.38 9.66 -11.61
C PHE A 511 0.85 8.87 -12.06
N ALA A 512 0.88 7.55 -11.84
CA ALA A 512 1.97 6.71 -12.31
C ALA A 512 2.09 6.72 -13.84
N THR A 513 0.96 6.60 -14.56
CA THR A 513 0.89 6.70 -16.03
C THR A 513 1.30 8.08 -16.56
N PHE A 514 1.00 9.15 -15.83
CA PHE A 514 1.44 10.49 -16.22
C PHE A 514 2.95 10.67 -16.00
N LEU A 515 3.46 10.21 -14.86
CA LEU A 515 4.85 10.41 -14.46
C LEU A 515 5.83 9.46 -15.17
N GLU A 516 5.38 8.29 -15.62
CA GLU A 516 6.24 7.34 -16.33
C GLU A 516 6.95 8.00 -17.52
N ASP A 517 6.23 8.84 -18.29
CA ASP A 517 6.77 9.53 -19.45
C ASP A 517 7.72 10.66 -19.07
N ILE A 518 7.42 11.37 -17.98
CA ILE A 518 8.26 12.46 -17.47
C ILE A 518 9.58 11.90 -16.94
N PHE A 519 9.51 10.84 -16.13
CA PHE A 519 10.70 10.20 -15.59
C PHE A 519 11.52 9.58 -16.70
N TRP A 520 10.87 8.89 -17.65
CA TRP A 520 11.57 8.24 -18.74
C TRP A 520 12.28 9.24 -19.66
N ALA A 521 11.60 10.31 -20.06
CA ALA A 521 12.20 11.36 -20.88
C ALA A 521 13.42 12.01 -20.20
N ARG A 522 13.36 12.20 -18.88
CA ARG A 522 14.48 12.72 -18.07
C ARG A 522 15.61 11.71 -17.91
N ALA A 523 15.29 10.42 -17.75
CA ALA A 523 16.28 9.36 -17.58
C ALA A 523 17.12 9.14 -18.85
N GLN A 524 16.51 9.25 -20.03
CA GLN A 524 17.21 9.05 -21.29
C GLN A 524 18.30 10.11 -21.59
N GLN A 525 18.19 11.33 -21.04
CA GLN A 525 19.14 12.45 -21.21
C GLN A 525 19.56 12.78 -22.67
N GLN A 526 18.82 12.29 -23.67
CA GLN A 526 19.23 12.33 -25.09
C GLN A 526 18.28 13.14 -25.99
N LEU A 527 17.12 13.56 -25.47
CA LEU A 527 16.11 14.28 -26.25
C LEU A 527 16.15 15.78 -25.92
N SER A 528 15.97 16.61 -26.95
CA SER A 528 15.75 18.05 -26.78
C SER A 528 14.42 18.33 -26.06
N HIS A 529 14.29 19.50 -25.44
CA HIS A 529 13.05 19.89 -24.76
C HIS A 529 11.83 19.86 -25.67
N ASP A 530 11.99 20.22 -26.95
CA ASP A 530 10.90 20.22 -27.93
C ASP A 530 10.47 18.79 -28.29
N GLU A 531 11.44 17.86 -28.42
CA GLU A 531 11.14 16.44 -28.67
C GLU A 531 10.43 15.79 -27.49
N ILE A 532 10.88 16.07 -26.26
CA ILE A 532 10.24 15.56 -25.03
C ILE A 532 8.78 16.05 -24.98
N LYS A 533 8.57 17.35 -25.20
CA LYS A 533 7.23 17.93 -25.19
C LYS A 533 6.35 17.32 -26.28
N GLY A 534 6.86 17.19 -27.50
CA GLY A 534 6.15 16.58 -28.61
C GLY A 534 5.76 15.11 -28.33
N GLN A 535 6.65 14.33 -27.73
CA GLN A 535 6.35 12.94 -27.33
C GLN A 535 5.28 12.89 -26.23
N GLN A 536 5.35 13.78 -25.23
CA GLN A 536 4.35 13.85 -24.16
C GLN A 536 2.97 14.23 -24.70
N GLU A 537 2.89 15.25 -25.55
CA GLU A 537 1.63 15.67 -26.19
C GLU A 537 1.05 14.56 -27.07
N LEU A 538 1.89 13.87 -27.84
CA LEU A 538 1.45 12.75 -28.67
C LEU A 538 0.90 11.60 -27.81
N LYS A 539 1.62 11.18 -26.77
CA LYS A 539 1.16 10.10 -25.86
C LYS A 539 -0.12 10.48 -25.13
N ALA A 540 -0.22 11.72 -24.65
CA ALA A 540 -1.44 12.22 -24.01
C ALA A 540 -2.64 12.20 -24.97
N LEU A 541 -2.45 12.63 -26.22
CA LEU A 541 -3.50 12.58 -27.25
C LEU A 541 -3.91 11.13 -27.56
N LEU A 542 -2.96 10.21 -27.68
CA LEU A 542 -3.25 8.79 -27.93
C LEU A 542 -4.02 8.15 -26.76
N ARG A 543 -3.59 8.40 -25.52
CA ARG A 543 -4.30 7.92 -24.31
C ARG A 543 -5.71 8.50 -24.22
N TRP A 544 -5.88 9.79 -24.49
CA TRP A 544 -7.19 10.44 -24.48
C TRP A 544 -8.12 9.90 -25.57
N ARG A 545 -7.60 9.64 -26.77
CA ARG A 545 -8.39 8.99 -27.84
C ARG A 545 -8.85 7.61 -27.43
N ARG A 546 -7.96 6.82 -26.83
CA ARG A 546 -8.28 5.49 -26.29
C ARG A 546 -9.35 5.57 -25.20
N LEU A 547 -9.17 6.45 -24.21
CA LEU A 547 -10.14 6.65 -23.14
C LEU A 547 -11.52 7.05 -23.69
N ARG A 548 -11.55 7.98 -24.66
CA ARG A 548 -12.80 8.39 -25.31
C ARG A 548 -13.49 7.23 -26.01
N ASP A 549 -12.73 6.40 -26.73
CA ASP A 549 -13.26 5.23 -27.43
C ASP A 549 -13.78 4.19 -26.43
N GLU A 550 -13.02 3.92 -25.35
CA GLU A 550 -13.45 3.01 -24.27
C GLU A 550 -14.74 3.50 -23.61
N VAL A 551 -14.85 4.79 -23.28
CA VAL A 551 -16.08 5.38 -22.69
C VAL A 551 -17.26 5.32 -23.65
N GLN A 552 -17.05 5.60 -24.95
CA GLN A 552 -18.13 5.53 -25.95
C GLN A 552 -18.66 4.11 -26.17
N ASN A 553 -17.81 3.10 -25.98
CA ASN A 553 -18.15 1.70 -26.23
C ASN A 553 -18.43 0.89 -24.94
N SER A 554 -18.41 1.52 -23.77
CA SER A 554 -18.73 0.88 -22.49
C SER A 554 -20.11 1.30 -22.00
N GLU A 555 -20.84 0.35 -21.41
CA GLU A 555 -22.09 0.63 -20.70
C GLU A 555 -21.85 1.64 -19.58
N GLU A 556 -22.83 2.51 -19.30
CA GLU A 556 -22.72 3.59 -18.31
C GLU A 556 -22.30 3.07 -16.92
N GLU A 557 -22.77 1.87 -16.56
CA GLU A 557 -22.45 1.20 -15.30
C GLU A 557 -20.96 0.78 -15.18
N LEU A 558 -20.26 0.63 -16.31
CA LEU A 558 -18.83 0.29 -16.38
C LEU A 558 -17.93 1.52 -16.52
N GLN A 559 -18.50 2.72 -16.69
CA GLN A 559 -17.74 3.98 -16.82
C GLN A 559 -17.30 4.51 -15.45
N VAL A 560 -16.56 3.69 -14.72
CA VAL A 560 -16.01 4.03 -13.41
C VAL A 560 -14.56 4.47 -13.55
N LEU A 561 -14.17 5.54 -12.85
CA LEU A 561 -12.77 5.94 -12.69
C LEU A 561 -12.11 4.99 -11.68
N ARG A 562 -11.78 3.78 -12.11
CA ARG A 562 -10.84 2.91 -11.41
C ARG A 562 -9.42 3.27 -11.83
#